data_AF-A0A0F9L297-F1
#
_entry.id   AF-A0A0F9L297-F1
#
_cell.length_a   1.000
_cell.length_b   1.000
_cell.length_c   1.000
_cell.angle_alpha   90.00
_cell.angle_beta   90.00
_cell.angle_gamma   90.00
#
_symmetry.space_group_name_H-M   'P 1'
#
loop_
_entity.id
_entity.type
_entity.pdbx_description
1 polymer ?
#
loop_
_entity_poly.entity_id
_entity_poly.type
_entity_poly.pdbx_seq_one_letter_code
_entity_poly.pdbx_strand_id
1 'polypeptide(L)'
;PQSPQLFKQILMIGGLDKPTSGKVYIDEVDIAQIDAYELAWLRCRKIGYIFQSFNLIPVMTCLENVSLPMVFAGMTGDDARDKWLRGAEHWLIQRSAIGHVVTEAAKLRGEGLGYLVFREILPNATAPLLAEFGLRFCFVFLTIASLSFLGVGIQPPLADWGTMVRDLAQFINYAAFAPQAALSPLLAAGAIALLTVAVNFIVDWMLHRSSGLKD
;
A
#
# COMPACT_ATOMS: atom_id res chain seq x y z
N PRO A 1 5.99 -6.97 -6.53
CA PRO A 1 4.80 -7.63 -7.11
C PRO A 1 5.06 -9.14 -7.13
N GLN A 2 4.22 -9.95 -6.46
CA GLN A 2 4.37 -11.40 -6.47
C GLN A 2 4.24 -11.91 -7.92
N SER A 3 5.17 -12.76 -8.37
CA SER A 3 5.11 -13.29 -9.73
C SER A 3 3.75 -13.97 -9.98
N PRO A 4 3.14 -13.85 -11.18
CA PRO A 4 1.86 -14.49 -11.49
C PRO A 4 1.86 -16.00 -11.19
N GLN A 5 3.03 -16.61 -11.29
CA GLN A 5 3.29 -18.00 -10.94
C GLN A 5 3.18 -18.29 -9.45
N LEU A 6 3.74 -17.44 -8.59
CA LEU A 6 3.65 -17.59 -7.14
C LEU A 6 2.20 -17.41 -6.67
N PHE A 7 1.48 -16.43 -7.24
CA PHE A 7 0.06 -16.26 -6.95
C PHE A 7 -0.76 -17.49 -7.34
N LYS A 8 -0.51 -18.04 -8.54
CA LYS A 8 -1.18 -19.28 -8.99
C LYS A 8 -0.85 -20.47 -8.10
N GLN A 9 0.40 -20.59 -7.63
CA GLN A 9 0.81 -21.62 -6.68
C GLN A 9 0.08 -21.49 -5.34
N ILE A 10 -0.04 -20.28 -4.80
CA ILE A 10 -0.77 -20.01 -3.57
C ILE A 10 -2.24 -20.40 -3.73
N LEU A 11 -2.89 -20.04 -4.85
CA LEU A 11 -4.27 -20.42 -5.16
C LEU A 11 -4.46 -21.94 -5.25
N MET A 12 -3.51 -22.65 -5.89
CA MET A 12 -3.53 -24.11 -5.97
C MET A 12 -3.37 -24.75 -4.59
N ILE A 13 -2.45 -24.25 -3.76
CA ILE A 13 -2.19 -24.77 -2.41
C ILE A 13 -3.43 -24.68 -1.52
N GLY A 14 -4.25 -23.64 -1.64
CA GLY A 14 -5.51 -23.60 -0.90
C GLY A 14 -6.76 -23.96 -1.70
N GLY A 15 -6.60 -24.77 -2.74
CA GLY A 15 -7.71 -25.40 -3.46
C GLY A 15 -8.65 -24.44 -4.19
N LEU A 16 -8.21 -23.21 -4.47
CA LEU A 16 -8.98 -22.24 -5.26
C LEU A 16 -8.79 -22.40 -6.76
N ASP A 17 -7.72 -23.08 -7.17
CA ASP A 17 -7.44 -23.43 -8.55
C ASP A 17 -6.95 -24.90 -8.63
N LYS A 18 -7.17 -25.56 -9.77
CA LYS A 18 -6.72 -26.95 -9.98
C LYS A 18 -5.37 -26.97 -10.68
N PRO A 19 -4.46 -27.89 -10.31
CA PRO A 19 -3.20 -28.04 -11.01
C PRO A 19 -3.46 -28.42 -12.47
N THR A 20 -2.87 -27.67 -13.41
CA THR A 20 -2.92 -28.00 -14.84
C THR A 20 -2.05 -29.22 -15.16
N SER A 21 -1.02 -29.47 -14.36
CA SER A 21 -0.18 -30.68 -14.38
C SER A 21 0.41 -30.95 -12.99
N GLY A 22 0.75 -32.21 -12.71
CA GLY A 22 1.24 -32.65 -11.39
C GLY A 22 0.12 -32.96 -10.40
N LYS A 23 0.50 -33.24 -9.15
CA LYS A 23 -0.43 -33.55 -8.04
C LYS A 23 -0.11 -32.69 -6.83
N VAL A 24 -1.13 -32.24 -6.14
CA VAL A 24 -1.01 -31.45 -4.91
C VAL A 24 -1.70 -32.22 -3.80
N TYR A 25 -0.96 -32.53 -2.74
CA TYR A 25 -1.46 -33.30 -1.62
C TYR A 25 -1.60 -32.40 -0.38
N ILE A 26 -2.76 -32.47 0.28
CA ILE A 26 -3.00 -31.83 1.57
C ILE A 26 -3.45 -32.93 2.52
N ASP A 27 -2.71 -33.15 3.61
CA ASP A 27 -2.92 -34.26 4.54
C ASP A 27 -3.03 -35.61 3.82
N GLU A 28 -2.12 -35.87 2.88
CA GLU A 28 -2.06 -37.08 2.04
C GLU A 28 -3.23 -37.26 1.06
N VAL A 29 -4.16 -36.31 0.99
CA VAL A 29 -5.29 -36.31 0.05
C VAL A 29 -4.94 -35.49 -1.20
N ASP A 30 -5.09 -36.09 -2.39
CA ASP A 30 -4.93 -35.39 -3.67
C ASP A 30 -6.11 -34.44 -3.90
N ILE A 31 -5.85 -33.13 -3.84
CA ILE A 31 -6.90 -32.11 -3.95
C ILE A 31 -7.58 -32.08 -5.34
N ALA A 32 -6.96 -32.68 -6.36
CA ALA A 32 -7.56 -32.77 -7.69
C ALA A 32 -8.70 -33.79 -7.75
N GLN A 33 -8.75 -34.74 -6.80
CA GLN A 33 -9.70 -35.86 -6.80
C GLN A 33 -10.86 -35.71 -5.81
N ILE A 34 -10.80 -34.75 -4.91
CA ILE A 34 -11.90 -34.44 -3.98
C ILE A 34 -12.99 -33.62 -4.65
N ASP A 35 -14.24 -33.80 -4.21
CA ASP A 35 -15.37 -33.06 -4.75
C ASP A 35 -15.38 -31.59 -4.29
N ALA A 36 -16.23 -30.77 -4.91
CA ALA A 36 -16.30 -29.34 -4.59
C ALA A 36 -16.74 -29.07 -3.13
N TYR A 37 -17.50 -29.99 -2.52
CA TYR A 37 -18.02 -29.86 -1.17
C TYR A 37 -16.93 -30.17 -0.13
N GLU A 38 -16.22 -31.28 -0.30
CA GLU A 38 -15.06 -31.67 0.51
C GLU A 38 -13.95 -30.65 0.41
N LEU A 39 -13.72 -30.09 -0.79
CA LEU A 39 -12.76 -29.02 -0.99
C LEU A 39 -13.19 -27.73 -0.26
N ALA A 40 -14.50 -27.40 -0.25
CA ALA A 40 -15.01 -26.28 0.53
C ALA A 40 -14.88 -26.51 2.04
N TRP A 41 -15.12 -27.73 2.51
CA TRP A 41 -14.94 -28.13 3.91
C TRP A 41 -13.47 -28.03 4.35
N LEU A 42 -12.56 -28.53 3.51
CA LEU A 42 -11.11 -28.48 3.74
C LEU A 42 -10.62 -27.04 3.83
N ARG A 43 -11.09 -26.16 2.93
CA ARG A 43 -10.83 -24.71 3.01
C ARG A 43 -11.34 -24.12 4.32
N CYS A 44 -12.59 -24.39 4.69
CA CYS A 44 -13.21 -23.83 5.88
C CYS A 44 -12.48 -24.20 7.19
N ARG A 45 -11.86 -25.39 7.25
CA ARG A 45 -11.28 -25.91 8.49
C ARG A 45 -9.76 -25.94 8.56
N LYS A 46 -9.07 -26.02 7.42
CA LYS A 46 -7.62 -26.24 7.40
C LYS A 46 -6.84 -25.15 6.67
N ILE A 47 -7.49 -24.34 5.84
CA ILE A 47 -6.80 -23.40 4.95
C ILE A 47 -7.40 -21.99 5.05
N GLY A 48 -6.66 -21.08 5.70
CA GLY A 48 -6.99 -19.66 5.75
C GLY A 48 -6.09 -18.82 4.83
N TYR A 49 -6.69 -17.86 4.11
CA TYR A 49 -5.95 -16.84 3.36
C TYR A 49 -6.14 -15.47 3.98
N ILE A 50 -5.05 -14.71 4.08
CA ILE A 50 -5.10 -13.28 4.43
C ILE A 50 -4.68 -12.50 3.19
N PHE A 51 -5.65 -11.90 2.52
CA PHE A 51 -5.37 -10.94 1.46
C PHE A 51 -5.03 -9.60 2.11
N GLN A 52 -3.87 -9.02 1.77
CA GLN A 52 -3.44 -7.71 2.29
C GLN A 52 -4.30 -6.54 1.80
N SER A 53 -5.19 -6.77 0.81
CA SER A 53 -6.06 -5.74 0.24
C SER A 53 -7.55 -6.16 0.27
N PHE A 54 -8.35 -5.35 0.97
CA PHE A 54 -9.80 -5.09 0.86
C PHE A 54 -10.79 -6.25 0.67
N ASN A 55 -10.94 -7.14 1.65
CA ASN A 55 -12.06 -8.10 1.70
C ASN A 55 -12.94 -8.00 2.97
N LEU A 56 -12.90 -6.86 3.67
CA LEU A 56 -13.82 -6.63 4.80
C LEU A 56 -15.22 -6.30 4.27
N ILE A 57 -16.22 -7.02 4.76
CA ILE A 57 -17.64 -6.72 4.58
C ILE A 57 -17.92 -5.40 5.31
N PRO A 58 -18.31 -4.32 4.60
CA PRO A 58 -18.35 -2.96 5.17
C PRO A 58 -19.36 -2.76 6.30
N VAL A 59 -20.38 -3.62 6.36
CA VAL A 59 -21.44 -3.57 7.38
C VAL A 59 -21.09 -4.34 8.66
N MET A 60 -19.92 -4.97 8.70
CA MET A 60 -19.43 -5.76 9.82
C MET A 60 -18.24 -5.08 10.48
N THR A 61 -18.13 -5.18 11.81
CA THR A 61 -16.93 -4.81 12.55
C THR A 61 -15.74 -5.67 12.12
N CYS A 62 -14.52 -5.22 12.45
CA CYS A 62 -13.31 -6.02 12.19
C CYS A 62 -13.40 -7.40 12.87
N LEU A 63 -13.89 -7.46 14.11
CA LEU A 63 -14.03 -8.72 14.83
C LEU A 63 -15.03 -9.66 14.16
N GLU A 64 -16.17 -9.15 13.70
CA GLU A 64 -17.18 -9.93 12.98
C GLU A 64 -16.65 -10.44 11.63
N ASN A 65 -15.93 -9.61 10.89
CA ASN A 65 -15.30 -10.01 9.63
C ASN A 65 -14.33 -11.17 9.81
N VAL A 66 -13.52 -11.14 10.88
CA VAL A 66 -12.50 -12.18 11.11
C VAL A 66 -13.06 -13.39 11.87
N SER A 67 -14.18 -13.25 12.59
CA SER A 67 -14.87 -14.38 13.21
C SER A 67 -15.79 -15.15 12.25
N LEU A 68 -16.23 -14.52 11.16
CA LEU A 68 -17.17 -15.09 10.18
C LEU A 68 -16.75 -16.48 9.64
N PRO A 69 -15.48 -16.76 9.28
CA PRO A 69 -15.06 -18.09 8.84
C PRO A 69 -15.27 -19.17 9.90
N MET A 70 -15.09 -18.85 11.19
CA MET A 70 -15.30 -19.80 12.28
C MET A 70 -16.79 -20.10 12.49
N VAL A 71 -17.66 -19.10 12.29
CA VAL A 71 -19.11 -19.31 12.27
C VAL A 71 -19.48 -20.28 11.14
N PHE A 72 -18.90 -20.13 9.94
CA PHE A 72 -19.09 -21.09 8.84
C PHE A 72 -18.48 -22.48 9.12
N ALA A 73 -17.48 -22.58 9.99
CA ALA A 73 -16.93 -23.85 10.45
C ALA A 73 -17.81 -24.58 11.49
N GLY A 74 -18.94 -23.96 11.89
CA GLY A 74 -19.91 -24.49 12.84
C GLY A 74 -19.67 -24.07 14.29
N MET A 75 -18.83 -23.05 14.54
CA MET A 75 -18.62 -22.52 15.89
C MET A 75 -19.73 -21.54 16.26
N THR A 76 -20.10 -21.50 17.54
CA THR A 76 -20.99 -20.44 18.05
C THR A 76 -20.26 -19.08 18.01
N GLY A 77 -21.01 -17.98 17.95
CA GLY A 77 -20.43 -16.64 17.87
C GLY A 77 -19.47 -16.32 19.02
N ASP A 78 -19.78 -16.80 20.22
CA ASP A 78 -18.95 -16.60 21.41
C ASP A 78 -17.68 -17.46 21.39
N ASP A 79 -17.77 -18.72 20.98
CA ASP A 79 -16.60 -19.62 20.86
C ASP A 79 -15.64 -19.14 19.76
N ALA A 80 -16.19 -18.66 18.65
CA ALA A 80 -15.42 -18.09 17.55
C ALA A 80 -14.65 -16.85 18.00
N ARG A 81 -15.32 -15.97 18.76
CA ARG A 81 -14.70 -14.77 19.32
C ARG A 81 -13.59 -15.09 20.30
N ASP A 82 -13.82 -16.00 21.24
CA ASP A 82 -12.84 -16.36 22.28
C ASP A 82 -11.60 -17.05 21.69
N LYS A 83 -11.80 -17.95 20.71
CA LYS A 83 -10.70 -18.56 19.96
C LYS A 83 -9.90 -17.53 19.17
N TRP A 84 -10.56 -16.54 18.58
CA TRP A 84 -9.87 -15.48 17.84
C TRP A 84 -9.06 -14.58 18.76
N LEU A 85 -9.63 -14.15 19.89
CA LEU A 85 -8.93 -13.31 20.86
C LEU A 85 -7.64 -14.00 21.35
N ARG A 86 -7.71 -15.29 21.70
CA ARG A 86 -6.52 -16.06 22.07
C ARG A 86 -5.49 -16.16 20.95
N GLY A 87 -5.93 -16.38 19.71
CA GLY A 87 -5.04 -16.40 18.54
C GLY A 87 -4.40 -15.04 18.23
N ALA A 88 -5.17 -13.97 18.35
CA ALA A 88 -4.73 -12.60 18.14
C ALA A 88 -3.76 -12.14 19.23
N GLU A 89 -4.01 -12.49 20.50
CA GLU A 89 -3.06 -12.29 21.61
C GLU A 89 -1.75 -12.99 21.32
N HIS A 90 -1.79 -14.27 20.93
CA HIS A 90 -0.59 -15.03 20.55
C HIS A 90 0.17 -14.36 19.40
N TRP A 91 -0.56 -13.94 18.37
CA TRP A 91 0.03 -13.31 17.19
C TRP A 91 0.61 -11.92 17.48
N LEU A 92 -0.07 -11.11 18.29
CA LEU A 92 0.41 -9.81 18.74
C LEU A 92 1.65 -9.96 19.62
N ILE A 93 1.68 -10.94 20.52
CA ILE A 93 2.87 -11.27 21.31
C ILE A 93 4.02 -11.66 20.39
N GLN A 94 3.79 -12.48 19.37
CA GLN A 94 4.84 -12.92 18.44
C GLN A 94 5.33 -11.81 17.51
N ARG A 95 4.44 -10.94 17.03
CA ARG A 95 4.78 -9.78 16.18
C ARG A 95 5.47 -8.68 16.97
N SER A 96 4.99 -8.39 18.18
CA SER A 96 5.66 -7.50 19.14
C SER A 96 7.04 -8.05 19.49
N ALA A 97 7.13 -9.35 19.79
CA ALA A 97 8.40 -10.01 20.09
C ALA A 97 9.42 -9.87 18.96
N ILE A 98 9.05 -9.90 17.67
CA ILE A 98 10.03 -9.71 16.59
C ILE A 98 10.64 -8.30 16.62
N GLY A 99 9.83 -7.25 16.79
CA GLY A 99 10.32 -5.87 16.88
C GLY A 99 11.13 -5.63 18.16
N HIS A 100 10.68 -6.18 19.28
CA HIS A 100 11.40 -6.12 20.54
C HIS A 100 12.69 -6.95 20.52
N VAL A 101 12.73 -8.12 19.88
CA VAL A 101 13.91 -8.99 19.82
C VAL A 101 15.01 -8.35 18.99
N VAL A 102 14.69 -7.67 17.88
CA VAL A 102 15.69 -6.96 17.08
C VAL A 102 16.33 -5.82 17.91
N THR A 103 15.50 -5.01 18.57
CA THR A 103 15.98 -3.90 19.39
C THR A 103 16.71 -4.36 20.67
N GLU A 104 16.23 -5.40 21.34
CA GLU A 104 16.88 -6.01 22.50
C GLU A 104 18.17 -6.74 22.13
N ALA A 105 18.21 -7.44 20.99
CA ALA A 105 19.43 -8.07 20.49
C ALA A 105 20.51 -7.03 20.14
N ALA A 106 20.13 -5.86 19.61
CA ALA A 106 21.05 -4.75 19.36
C ALA A 106 21.55 -4.11 20.67
N LYS A 107 20.66 -3.91 21.66
CA LYS A 107 21.05 -3.44 23.01
C LYS A 107 21.99 -4.40 23.73
N LEU A 108 21.72 -5.71 23.66
CA LEU A 108 22.57 -6.76 24.23
C LEU A 108 23.95 -6.82 23.56
N ARG A 109 24.05 -6.36 22.30
CA ARG A 109 25.31 -6.24 21.54
C ARG A 109 26.05 -4.94 21.83
N GLY A 110 25.50 -4.05 22.65
CA GLY A 110 26.07 -2.74 22.99
C GLY A 110 26.00 -1.72 21.84
N GLU A 111 25.15 -1.95 20.84
CA GLU A 111 25.06 -1.05 19.69
C GLU A 111 24.26 0.23 20.05
N GLY A 112 24.82 1.38 19.69
CA GLY A 112 24.22 2.68 20.01
C GLY A 112 22.94 2.96 19.22
N LEU A 113 22.09 3.86 19.75
CA LEU A 113 20.82 4.27 19.15
C LEU A 113 20.94 4.65 17.67
N GLY A 114 22.05 5.30 17.27
CA GLY A 114 22.30 5.67 15.88
C GLY A 114 22.44 4.47 14.95
N TYR A 115 23.11 3.41 15.38
CA TYR A 115 23.24 2.18 14.60
C TYR A 115 21.86 1.55 14.36
N LEU A 116 21.05 1.44 15.42
CA LEU A 116 19.69 0.91 15.36
C LEU A 116 18.83 1.71 14.38
N VAL A 117 18.83 3.04 14.52
CA VAL A 117 18.04 3.94 13.67
C VAL A 117 18.46 3.83 12.22
N PHE A 118 19.74 4.00 11.90
CA PHE A 118 20.18 4.09 10.50
C PHE A 118 20.33 2.75 9.80
N ARG A 119 20.59 1.66 10.54
CA ARG A 119 20.89 0.36 9.95
C ARG A 119 19.74 -0.64 10.03
N GLU A 120 18.83 -0.49 11.00
CA GLU A 120 17.71 -1.41 11.17
C GLU A 120 16.36 -0.75 10.89
N ILE A 121 16.09 0.41 11.50
CA ILE A 121 14.78 1.06 11.38
C ILE A 121 14.63 1.79 10.05
N LEU A 122 15.59 2.65 9.71
CA LEU A 122 15.52 3.52 8.53
C LEU A 122 15.35 2.73 7.23
N PRO A 123 16.14 1.67 6.93
CA PRO A 123 15.98 0.91 5.69
C PRO A 123 14.58 0.31 5.55
N ASN A 124 14.02 -0.21 6.64
CA ASN A 124 12.69 -0.82 6.65
C ASN A 124 11.55 0.21 6.61
N ALA A 125 11.80 1.45 7.07
CA ALA A 125 10.83 2.54 7.04
C ALA A 125 10.98 3.46 5.81
N THR A 126 12.07 3.36 5.03
CA THR A 126 12.32 4.25 3.89
C THR A 126 11.21 4.22 2.85
N ALA A 127 10.72 3.03 2.50
CA ALA A 127 9.64 2.88 1.52
C ALA A 127 8.35 3.61 1.94
N PRO A 128 7.75 3.35 3.12
CA PRO A 128 6.55 4.07 3.54
C PRO A 128 6.81 5.58 3.75
N LEU A 129 7.99 5.97 4.25
CA LEU A 129 8.34 7.39 4.42
C LEU A 129 8.44 8.13 3.08
N LEU A 130 9.04 7.53 2.06
CA LEU A 130 9.16 8.12 0.73
C LEU A 130 7.80 8.24 0.03
N ALA A 131 6.95 7.21 0.17
CA ALA A 131 5.58 7.26 -0.34
C ALA A 131 4.78 8.40 0.31
N GLU A 132 4.84 8.50 1.63
CA GLU A 132 4.14 9.55 2.38
C GLU A 132 4.69 10.95 2.04
N PHE A 133 6.01 11.08 1.91
CA PHE A 133 6.64 12.32 1.46
C PHE A 133 6.14 12.76 0.08
N GLY A 134 6.13 11.84 -0.90
CA GLY A 134 5.64 12.11 -2.25
C GLY A 134 4.20 12.62 -2.27
N LEU A 135 3.32 11.91 -1.57
CA LEU A 135 1.91 12.28 -1.46
C LEU A 135 1.73 13.66 -0.80
N ARG A 136 2.42 13.90 0.32
CA ARG A 136 2.36 15.18 1.04
C ARG A 136 2.92 16.32 0.21
N PHE A 137 4.02 16.11 -0.49
CA PHE A 137 4.63 17.11 -1.36
C PHE A 137 3.64 17.54 -2.46
N CYS A 138 3.09 16.58 -3.20
CA CYS A 138 2.14 16.87 -4.28
C CYS A 138 0.89 17.58 -3.76
N PHE A 139 0.33 17.12 -2.63
CA PHE A 139 -0.83 17.75 -2.01
C PHE A 139 -0.55 19.20 -1.60
N VAL A 140 0.53 19.43 -0.84
CA VAL A 140 0.89 20.78 -0.36
C VAL A 140 1.21 21.71 -1.54
N PHE A 141 1.98 21.22 -2.52
CA PHE A 141 2.38 22.02 -3.68
C PHE A 141 1.17 22.46 -4.53
N LEU A 142 0.30 21.52 -4.90
CA LEU A 142 -0.91 21.84 -5.68
C LEU A 142 -1.88 22.72 -4.89
N THR A 143 -1.97 22.54 -3.57
CA THR A 143 -2.78 23.40 -2.71
C THR A 143 -2.28 24.83 -2.69
N ILE A 144 -0.96 25.03 -2.55
CA ILE A 144 -0.34 26.37 -2.60
C ILE A 144 -0.55 27.01 -3.97
N ALA A 145 -0.29 26.28 -5.06
CA ALA A 145 -0.48 26.78 -6.41
C ALA A 145 -1.95 27.18 -6.68
N SER A 146 -2.90 26.37 -6.21
CA SER A 146 -4.34 26.67 -6.29
C SER A 146 -4.71 27.92 -5.49
N LEU A 147 -4.20 28.05 -4.27
CA LEU A 147 -4.48 29.20 -3.41
C LEU A 147 -3.89 30.51 -3.99
N SER A 148 -2.69 30.42 -4.56
CA SER A 148 -2.04 31.51 -5.31
C SER A 148 -2.83 31.88 -6.57
N PHE A 149 -3.36 30.90 -7.30
CA PHE A 149 -4.24 31.15 -8.45
C PHE A 149 -5.55 31.87 -8.07
N LEU A 150 -6.10 31.57 -6.88
CA LEU A 150 -7.27 32.28 -6.34
C LEU A 150 -6.94 33.68 -5.78
N GLY A 151 -5.65 34.02 -5.69
CA GLY A 151 -5.17 35.31 -5.21
C GLY A 151 -5.08 35.48 -3.70
N VAL A 152 -5.19 34.39 -2.95
CA VAL A 152 -4.98 34.35 -1.49
C VAL A 152 -3.60 33.79 -1.14
N GLY A 153 -2.82 33.38 -2.14
CA GLY A 153 -1.46 32.85 -1.97
C GLY A 153 -0.37 33.92 -1.91
N ILE A 154 0.80 33.57 -2.42
CA ILE A 154 2.03 34.36 -2.26
C ILE A 154 1.91 35.70 -3.00
N GLN A 155 2.10 36.81 -2.29
CA GLN A 155 2.04 38.17 -2.85
C GLN A 155 3.36 38.57 -3.56
N PRO A 156 3.31 39.41 -4.61
CA PRO A 156 4.52 39.98 -5.23
C PRO A 156 5.37 40.73 -4.18
N PRO A 157 6.71 40.75 -4.28
CA PRO A 157 7.56 40.43 -5.44
C PRO A 157 8.08 38.98 -5.50
N LEU A 158 7.58 38.08 -4.64
CA LEU A 158 8.04 36.69 -4.61
C LEU A 158 7.54 35.92 -5.85
N ALA A 159 8.43 35.14 -6.47
CA ALA A 159 8.08 34.31 -7.61
C ALA A 159 7.23 33.11 -7.18
N ASP A 160 6.01 33.00 -7.71
CA ASP A 160 5.06 31.92 -7.45
C ASP A 160 4.39 31.49 -8.77
N TRP A 161 4.41 30.18 -9.06
CA TRP A 161 3.89 29.67 -10.33
C TRP A 161 2.37 29.77 -10.44
N GLY A 162 1.63 29.73 -9.33
CA GLY A 162 0.17 29.85 -9.32
C GLY A 162 -0.30 31.27 -9.64
N THR A 163 0.36 32.29 -9.08
CA THR A 163 0.10 33.70 -9.43
C THR A 163 0.50 34.00 -10.87
N MET A 164 1.60 33.42 -11.37
CA MET A 164 1.97 33.52 -12.79
C MET A 164 0.89 32.94 -13.72
N VAL A 165 0.31 31.79 -13.39
CA VAL A 165 -0.81 31.22 -14.17
C VAL A 165 -2.02 32.14 -14.15
N ARG A 166 -2.39 32.70 -12.99
CA ARG A 166 -3.52 33.62 -12.85
C ARG A 166 -3.34 34.88 -13.68
N ASP A 167 -2.20 35.55 -13.53
CA ASP A 167 -1.93 36.84 -14.17
C ASP A 167 -1.84 36.70 -15.69
N LEU A 168 -1.39 35.52 -16.16
CA LEU A 168 -1.26 35.21 -17.58
C LEU A 168 -2.53 34.56 -18.18
N ALA A 169 -3.50 34.11 -17.37
CA ALA A 169 -4.71 33.43 -17.85
C ALA A 169 -5.53 34.30 -18.81
N GLN A 170 -5.51 35.62 -18.62
CA GLN A 170 -6.17 36.58 -19.52
C GLN A 170 -5.65 36.50 -20.97
N PHE A 171 -4.38 36.14 -21.17
CA PHE A 171 -3.77 36.03 -22.50
C PHE A 171 -4.31 34.86 -23.33
N ILE A 172 -4.95 33.88 -22.69
CA ILE A 172 -5.59 32.74 -23.37
C ILE A 172 -6.71 33.23 -24.29
N ASN A 173 -7.46 34.26 -23.89
CA ASN A 173 -8.56 34.81 -24.70
C ASN A 173 -8.05 35.50 -25.98
N TYR A 174 -6.79 35.91 -26.01
CA TYR A 174 -6.16 36.55 -27.17
C TYR A 174 -5.44 35.55 -28.08
N ALA A 175 -5.51 34.24 -27.79
CA ALA A 175 -4.82 33.18 -28.55
C ALA A 175 -5.14 33.20 -30.05
N ALA A 176 -6.36 33.60 -30.43
CA ALA A 176 -6.78 33.70 -31.83
C ALA A 176 -5.99 34.75 -32.63
N PHE A 177 -5.47 35.79 -31.95
CA PHE A 177 -4.75 36.90 -32.57
C PHE A 177 -3.24 36.85 -32.31
N ALA A 178 -2.82 36.27 -31.18
CA ALA A 178 -1.42 36.11 -30.81
C ALA A 178 -1.21 34.74 -30.15
N PRO A 179 -1.06 33.66 -30.96
CA PRO A 179 -0.88 32.30 -30.45
C PRO A 179 0.30 32.17 -29.48
N GLN A 180 1.38 32.93 -29.73
CA GLN A 180 2.57 32.96 -28.87
C GLN A 180 2.31 33.54 -27.48
N ALA A 181 1.33 34.45 -27.32
CA ALA A 181 1.02 35.04 -26.02
C ALA A 181 0.34 34.03 -25.09
N ALA A 182 -0.47 33.13 -25.67
CA ALA A 182 -1.14 32.04 -24.96
C ALA A 182 -0.17 30.94 -24.47
N LEU A 183 1.07 30.91 -24.97
CA LEU A 183 2.08 29.94 -24.52
C LEU A 183 2.54 30.22 -23.08
N SER A 184 2.59 31.48 -22.66
CA SER A 184 3.12 31.87 -21.36
C SER A 184 2.35 31.29 -20.14
N PRO A 185 1.00 31.37 -20.04
CA PRO A 185 0.27 30.71 -18.95
C PRO A 185 0.37 29.18 -19.03
N LEU A 186 0.41 28.62 -20.24
CA LEU A 186 0.50 27.17 -20.47
C LEU A 186 1.85 26.61 -19.99
N LEU A 187 2.94 27.36 -20.13
CA LEU A 187 4.25 26.96 -19.62
C LEU A 187 4.28 26.90 -18.10
N ALA A 188 3.70 27.89 -17.41
CA ALA A 188 3.64 27.90 -15.95
C ALA A 188 2.75 26.76 -15.41
N ALA A 189 1.56 26.56 -15.99
CA ALA A 189 0.68 25.45 -15.64
C ALA A 189 1.32 24.09 -15.97
N GLY A 190 2.00 24.00 -17.12
CA GLY A 190 2.74 22.82 -17.55
C GLY A 190 3.92 22.50 -16.62
N ALA A 191 4.61 23.50 -16.09
CA ALA A 191 5.70 23.31 -15.12
C ALA A 191 5.19 22.72 -13.80
N ILE A 192 4.05 23.21 -13.29
CA ILE A 192 3.39 22.65 -12.10
C ILE A 192 3.02 21.18 -12.34
N ALA A 193 2.39 20.88 -13.48
CA ALA A 193 1.98 19.52 -13.83
C ALA A 193 3.18 18.58 -14.00
N LEU A 194 4.21 19.04 -14.73
CA LEU A 194 5.44 18.29 -14.96
C LEU A 194 6.16 18.00 -13.64
N LEU A 195 6.28 18.97 -12.74
CA LEU A 195 6.91 18.76 -11.45
C LEU A 195 6.15 17.71 -10.63
N THR A 196 4.82 17.81 -10.58
CA THR A 196 3.96 16.86 -9.85
C THR A 196 4.16 15.44 -10.38
N VAL A 197 4.15 15.27 -11.70
CA VAL A 197 4.36 13.98 -12.36
C VAL A 197 5.78 13.47 -12.12
N ALA A 198 6.79 14.33 -12.23
CA ALA A 198 8.19 13.98 -12.02
C ALA A 198 8.45 13.51 -10.59
N VAL A 199 7.88 14.18 -9.58
CA VAL A 199 8.01 13.75 -8.18
C VAL A 199 7.34 12.40 -7.96
N ASN A 200 6.14 12.17 -8.49
CA ASN A 200 5.48 10.87 -8.39
C ASN A 200 6.33 9.77 -9.03
N PHE A 201 6.91 10.00 -10.21
CA PHE A 201 7.80 9.02 -10.84
C PHE A 201 9.07 8.75 -10.02
N ILE A 202 9.66 9.77 -9.40
CA ILE A 202 10.84 9.59 -8.53
C ILE A 202 10.48 8.74 -7.32
N VAL A 203 9.32 8.99 -6.71
CA VAL A 203 8.82 8.21 -5.56
C VAL A 203 8.56 6.77 -5.98
N ASP A 204 7.89 6.54 -7.11
CA ASP A 204 7.64 5.21 -7.66
C ASP A 204 8.94 4.47 -7.99
N TRP A 205 9.93 5.16 -8.58
CA TRP A 205 11.23 4.58 -8.88
C TRP A 205 11.99 4.19 -7.61
N MET A 206 11.98 5.04 -6.57
CA MET A 206 12.60 4.73 -5.29
C MET A 206 11.91 3.57 -4.58
N LEU A 207 10.57 3.52 -4.62
CA LEU A 207 9.78 2.39 -4.11
C LEU A 207 10.16 1.11 -4.85
N HIS A 208 10.26 1.16 -6.18
CA HIS A 208 10.69 0.01 -6.99
C HIS A 208 12.10 -0.46 -6.58
N ARG A 209 13.05 0.46 -6.42
CA ARG A 209 14.43 0.13 -6.00
C ARG A 209 14.48 -0.47 -4.60
N SER A 210 13.66 0.03 -3.66
CA SER A 210 13.57 -0.51 -2.30
C SER A 210 12.89 -1.88 -2.23
N SER A 211 12.08 -2.24 -3.23
CA SER A 211 11.37 -3.52 -3.30
C SER A 211 12.24 -4.72 -3.68
N GLY A 212 13.52 -4.50 -4.04
CA GLY A 212 14.53 -5.56 -4.13
C GLY A 212 14.32 -6.59 -5.25
N LEU A 213 13.43 -6.36 -6.21
CA LEU A 213 13.29 -7.20 -7.40
C LEU A 213 14.44 -6.88 -8.36
N LYS A 214 15.46 -7.74 -8.37
CA LYS A 214 16.36 -7.85 -9.52
C LYS A 214 15.59 -8.60 -10.61
N ASP A 215 15.50 -7.98 -11.78
CA ASP A 215 14.95 -8.59 -13.00
C ASP A 215 15.64 -9.91 -13.35
#